data_AF-A0A1F4QQZ6-F1
#
_entry.id   AF-A0A1F4QQZ6-F1
#
_cell.length_a   1.000
_cell.length_b   1.000
_cell.length_c   1.000
_cell.angle_alpha   90.00
_cell.angle_beta   90.00
_cell.angle_gamma   90.00
#
_symmetry.space_group_name_H-M   'P 1'
#
loop_
_entity.id
_entity.type
_entity.pdbx_description
1 polymer ?
#
loop_
_entity_poly.entity_id
_entity_poly.type
_entity_poly.pdbx_seq_one_letter_code
_entity_poly.pdbx_strand_id
1 'polypeptide(L)' 'MLHWFPKDPGHDGRGFLFWGQLKESISPGIIRTRIIELIMTTHVFSGGEAFFAEFIVRESISEENAPPRQL' A
#
# COMPACT_ATOMS: atom_id res chain seq x y z
N MET A 1 -13.46 3.84 -2.95
CA MET A 1 -13.12 4.22 -1.56
C MET A 1 -11.75 3.67 -1.25
N LEU A 2 -10.83 4.51 -0.75
CA LEU A 2 -9.47 4.10 -0.41
C LEU A 2 -9.44 3.69 1.05
N HIS A 3 -9.01 2.46 1.33
CA HIS A 3 -8.93 1.92 2.71
C HIS A 3 -7.47 1.77 3.10
N TRP A 4 -7.06 2.42 4.20
CA TRP A 4 -5.70 2.30 4.74
C TRP A 4 -5.65 1.24 5.83
N PHE A 5 -4.65 0.37 5.78
CA PHE A 5 -4.44 -0.63 6.83
C PHE A 5 -2.99 -0.57 7.35
N PRO A 6 -2.78 -0.57 8.67
CA PRO A 6 -1.46 -0.78 9.25
C PRO A 6 -1.06 -2.24 9.00
N LYS A 7 0.17 -2.47 8.53
CA LYS A 7 0.78 -3.81 8.55
C LYS A 7 1.90 -3.83 9.60
N ASP A 8 1.83 -4.85 10.44
CA ASP A 8 2.68 -5.01 11.62
C ASP A 8 4.16 -4.91 11.24
N PRO A 9 4.95 -4.00 11.84
CA PRO A 9 6.40 -3.95 11.66
C PRO A 9 6.98 -5.24 12.23
N GLY A 10 7.21 -6.25 11.39
CA GLY A 10 7.84 -7.49 11.83
C GLY A 10 9.06 -7.21 12.71
N HIS A 11 8.97 -7.64 13.98
CA HIS A 11 9.94 -7.77 15.09
C HIS A 11 11.07 -6.74 15.34
N ASP A 12 11.34 -5.80 14.44
CA ASP A 12 12.52 -4.93 14.50
C ASP A 12 12.16 -3.44 14.69
N GLY A 13 10.87 -3.15 14.88
CA GLY A 13 10.36 -1.86 15.38
C GLY A 13 10.65 -0.63 14.51
N ARG A 14 11.03 -0.81 13.25
CA ARG A 14 11.66 0.26 12.45
C ARG A 14 10.96 0.63 11.14
N GLY A 15 9.72 0.20 10.91
CA GLY A 15 9.00 0.72 9.75
C GLY A 15 7.50 0.57 9.75
N PHE A 16 6.79 1.59 9.31
CA PHE A 16 5.34 1.56 9.18
C PHE A 16 4.99 1.24 7.74
N LEU A 17 4.21 0.17 7.52
CA LEU A 17 3.62 -0.09 6.22
C LEU A 17 2.15 0.37 6.25
N PHE A 18 1.84 1.35 5.41
CA PHE A 18 0.47 1.69 5.07
C PHE A 18 0.18 1.16 3.66
N TRP A 19 -0.97 0.54 3.46
CA TRP A 19 -1.41 0.20 2.10
C TRP A 19 -2.85 0.60 1.86
N GLY A 20 -3.13 1.00 0.62
CA GLY A 20 -4.40 1.46 0.13
C GLY A 20 -4.85 0.65 -1.08
N GLN A 21 -6.13 0.32 -1.15
CA GLN A 21 -6.74 -0.29 -2.34
C GLN A 21 -7.80 0.62 -2.94
N LEU A 22 -7.75 0.80 -4.26
CA LEU A 22 -8.78 1.42 -5.06
C LEU A 22 -9.28 0.43 -6.12
N LYS A 23 -10.59 0.17 -6.15
CA LYS A 23 -11.24 -0.57 -7.22
C LYS A 23 -12.16 0.37 -8.01
N GLU A 24 -12.02 0.37 -9.32
CA GLU A 24 -12.79 1.21 -10.25
C GLU A 24 -13.25 0.39 -11.46
N SER A 25 -14.49 0.63 -11.93
CA SER A 25 -14.98 0.08 -13.20
C SER A 25 -14.54 1.01 -14.32
N ILE A 26 -13.70 0.53 -15.23
CA ILE A 26 -13.13 1.38 -16.31
C ILE A 26 -13.82 1.18 -17.65
N SER A 27 -14.51 0.06 -17.83
CA SER A 27 -15.38 -0.24 -18.96
C SER A 27 -16.43 -1.29 -18.54
N PRO A 28 -17.48 -1.54 -19.35
CA PRO A 28 -18.42 -2.61 -19.06
C PRO A 28 -17.72 -3.95 -18.89
N GLY A 29 -17.79 -4.52 -17.68
CA GLY A 29 -17.20 -5.82 -17.39
C GLY A 29 -15.72 -5.83 -17.06
N ILE A 30 -15.02 -4.68 -17.00
CA ILE A 30 -13.61 -4.62 -16.57
C ILE A 30 -13.47 -3.82 -15.26
N ILE A 31 -12.84 -4.45 -14.28
CA ILE A 31 -12.48 -3.85 -12.99
C ILE A 31 -10.97 -3.61 -13.00
N ARG A 32 -10.56 -2.37 -12.75
CA ARG A 32 -9.18 -2.03 -12.43
C ARG A 32 -9.01 -1.97 -10.94
N THR A 33 -8.00 -2.67 -10.43
CA THR A 33 -7.55 -2.59 -9.04
C THR A 33 -6.21 -1.89 -8.99
N ARG A 34 -6.09 -0.87 -8.15
CA ARG A 34 -4.81 -0.24 -7.80
C ARG A 34 -4.52 -0.49 -6.34
N ILE A 35 -3.31 -0.96 -6.07
CA ILE A 35 -2.76 -1.09 -4.73
C ILE A 35 -1.63 -0.08 -4.59
N ILE A 36 -1.71 0.78 -3.58
CA ILE A 36 -0.68 1.75 -3.24
C ILE A 36 -0.12 1.36 -1.88
N GLU A 37 1.17 1.06 -1.82
CA GLU A 37 1.89 0.77 -0.57
C GLU A 37 2.83 1.93 -0.26
N LEU A 38 2.75 2.46 0.95
CA LEU A 38 3.68 3.41 1.54
C LEU A 38 4.48 2.67 2.62
N ILE A 39 5.75 2.42 2.33
CA ILE A 39 6.69 1.80 3.24
C ILE A 39 7.52 2.91 3.87
N MET A 40 7.37 3.17 5.16
CA MET A 40 8.23 4.08 5.90
C MET A 40 9.24 3.26 6.68
N THR A 41 10.53 3.50 6.50
CA THR A 41 11.60 2.92 7.31
C THR A 41 12.26 4.03 8.11
N THR A 42 12.29 3.92 9.43
CA THR A 42 12.95 4.90 10.31
C THR A 42 14.34 4.40 10.69
N HIS A 43 15.36 5.19 10.37
CA HIS A 43 16.74 4.92 10.75
C HIS A 43 17.12 5.77 11.96
N VAL A 44 17.55 5.12 13.04
CA VAL A 44 18.06 5.78 14.25
C VAL A 44 19.53 5.41 14.40
N PHE A 45 20.40 6.41 14.39
CA PHE A 45 21.83 6.24 14.70
C PHE A 45 22.09 6.76 16.11
N SER A 46 22.70 5.94 16.98
CA SER A 46 23.16 6.39 18.30
C SER A 46 24.52 7.09 18.17
N GLY A 47 24.65 8.32 18.69
CA GLY A 47 25.94 9.02 18.79
C GLY A 47 25.95 10.50 18.39
N GLY A 48 24.82 11.09 17.99
CA GLY A 48 24.76 12.49 17.55
C GLY A 48 23.84 12.68 16.35
N GLU A 49 22.59 12.28 16.53
CA GLU A 49 21.36 12.63 15.80
C GLU A 49 21.43 12.85 14.28
N ALA A 50 21.16 11.76 13.55
CA ALA A 50 20.40 11.83 12.30
C ALA A 50 19.24 10.83 12.40
N PHE A 51 18.02 11.37 12.46
CA PHE A 51 16.80 10.59 12.23
C PHE A 51 16.41 10.86 10.78
N PHE A 52 16.44 9.85 9.93
CA PHE A 52 15.78 9.95 8.65
C PHE A 52 14.78 8.81 8.48
N ALA A 53 13.65 9.18 7.91
CA ALA A 53 12.66 8.24 7.44
C ALA A 53 12.84 8.09 5.93
N GLU A 54 13.07 6.87 5.48
CA GLU A 54 12.96 6.53 4.06
C GLU A 54 11.51 6.18 3.76
N PHE A 55 10.96 6.74 2.69
CA PHE A 55 9.63 6.41 2.21
C PHE A 55 9.73 5.77 0.82
N ILE A 56 9.22 4.56 0.69
CA ILE A 56 9.06 3.90 -0.60
C ILE A 56 7.57 3.86 -0.91
N VAL A 57 7.18 4.48 -2.02
CA VAL A 57 5.84 4.33 -2.58
C VAL A 57 5.89 3.28 -3.67
N ARG A 58 5.07 2.24 -3.56
CA ARG A 58 4.87 1.23 -4.61
C ARG A 58 3.44 1.28 -5.09
N GLU A 59 3.25 1.34 -6.40
CA GLU A 59 1.95 1.20 -7.04
C GLU A 59 1.93 -0.10 -7.84
N SER A 60 0.87 -0.90 -7.65
CA SER A 60 0.58 -2.07 -8.47
C SER A 60 -0.80 -1.92 -9.08
N ILE A 61 -0.92 -2.15 -10.39
CA ILE A 61 -2.17 -2.04 -11.13
C ILE A 61 -2.49 -3.39 -11.76
N SER A 62 -3.71 -3.87 -11.57
CA SER A 62 -4.23 -5.04 -12.25
C SER A 62 -5.60 -4.77 -12.85
N GLU A 63 -5.93 -5.48 -13.92
CA GLU A 63 -7.24 -5.44 -14.56
C GLU A 63 -7.81 -6.86 -14.62
N GLU A 64 -9.06 -7.01 -14.20
CA GLU A 64 -9.76 -8.29 -14.18
C GLU A 64 -11.18 -8.13 -14.75
N ASN A 65 -11.72 -9.21 -15.32
CA ASN A 65 -13.12 -9.22 -15.70
C ASN A 65 -13.99 -9.18 -14.43
N ALA A 66 -15.05 -8.37 -14.45
CA ALA A 66 -16.03 -8.34 -13.38
C ALA A 66 -16.66 -9.73 -13.22
N PRO A 67 -16.89 -10.19 -11.97
CA PRO A 67 -17.55 -11.47 -11.75
C PRO A 67 -18.93 -11.47 -12.41
N PRO A 68 -19.35 -12.60 -13.02
CA PRO A 68 -20.67 -12.70 -13.61
C PRO A 68 -21.72 -12.39 -12.53
N ARG A 69 -22.68 -11.51 -12.84
CA ARG A 69 -23.80 -11.23 -11.95
C ARG A 69 -24.57 -12.53 -11.74
N GLN A 70 -24.63 -13.02 -10.50
CA GLN A 70 -25.57 -14.08 -10.13
C GLN A 70 -26.98 -13.47 -10.22
N LEU A 71 -27.79 -13.98 -11.15
CA LEU A 71 -29.21 -13.66 -11.30
C LEU A 71 -30.05 -14.57 -10.40
#